data_AF-A0A2V8E5S9-F1
#
_entry.id   AF-A0A2V8E5S9-F1
#
_cell.length_a   1.000
_cell.length_b   1.000
_cell.length_c   1.000
_cell.angle_alpha   90.00
_cell.angle_beta   90.00
_cell.angle_gamma   90.00
#
_symmetry.space_group_name_H-M   'P 1'
#
loop_
_entity.id
_entity.type
_entity.pdbx_description
1 polymer ?
#
loop_
_entity_poly.entity_id
_entity_poly.type
_entity_poly.pdbx_seq_one_letter_code
_entity_poly.pdbx_strand_id
1 'polypeptide(L)'
;RLADGSAVRASGVIIAAGPADVDALAGTRFATDTPSPIRVATLDVALRSLPQPRATVAFGVDTPVYFSVHSAIAKLAPDGGAMIHVSKYMWPGARR
;
A
#
# COMPACT_ATOMS: atom_id res chain seq x y z
N ARG A 1 -15.19 -21.21 -5.63
CA ARG A 1 -16.25 -20.96 -4.62
C ARG A 1 -15.69 -19.95 -3.63
N LEU A 2 -16.54 -19.09 -3.07
CA LEU A 2 -16.13 -18.16 -2.01
C LEU A 2 -15.96 -18.92 -0.68
N ALA A 3 -15.41 -18.25 0.33
CA ALA A 3 -15.12 -18.86 1.63
C ALA A 3 -16.38 -19.40 2.34
N ASP A 4 -17.55 -18.85 2.04
CA ASP A 4 -18.86 -19.29 2.54
C ASP A 4 -19.49 -20.43 1.71
N GLY A 5 -18.77 -20.97 0.71
CA GLY A 5 -19.24 -22.02 -0.18
C GLY A 5 -20.11 -21.54 -1.35
N SER A 6 -20.48 -20.26 -1.37
CA SER A 6 -21.28 -19.66 -2.45
C SER A 6 -20.47 -19.55 -3.76
N ALA A 7 -21.19 -19.29 -4.85
CA ALA A 7 -20.61 -19.13 -6.18
C ALA A 7 -21.24 -17.94 -6.91
N VAL A 8 -20.39 -17.13 -7.56
CA VAL A 8 -20.79 -16.04 -8.43
C VAL A 8 -20.50 -16.44 -9.87
N ARG A 9 -21.49 -16.33 -10.76
CA ARG A 9 -21.29 -16.51 -12.20
C ARG A 9 -20.98 -15.17 -12.85
N ALA A 10 -19.92 -15.12 -13.65
CA ALA A 10 -19.53 -13.95 -14.41
C ALA A 10 -18.92 -14.39 -15.74
N SER A 11 -19.02 -13.53 -16.77
CA SER A 11 -18.39 -13.78 -18.07
C SER A 11 -16.86 -13.57 -18.06
N GLY A 12 -16.34 -12.94 -17.00
CA GLY A 12 -14.92 -12.69 -16.79
C GLY A 12 -14.66 -12.29 -15.33
N VAL A 13 -13.41 -12.46 -14.88
CA VAL A 13 -12.99 -12.18 -13.50
C VAL A 13 -11.65 -11.44 -13.53
N ILE A 14 -11.52 -10.38 -12.73
CA ILE A 14 -10.24 -9.70 -12.47
C ILE A 14 -9.79 -10.10 -11.06
N ILE A 15 -8.58 -10.64 -10.93
CA ILE A 15 -8.02 -11.07 -9.66
C ILE A 15 -6.86 -10.14 -9.31
N ALA A 16 -7.01 -9.38 -8.22
CA ALA A 16 -5.99 -8.48 -7.67
C ALA A 16 -5.43 -9.05 -6.37
N ALA A 17 -4.70 -10.16 -6.48
CA ALA A 17 -4.13 -10.90 -5.35
C ALA A 17 -2.65 -11.24 -5.60
N GLY A 18 -2.00 -11.89 -4.64
CA GLY A 18 -0.63 -12.40 -4.82
C GLY A 18 -0.57 -13.48 -5.90
N PRO A 19 0.57 -13.70 -6.58
CA PRO A 19 0.68 -14.66 -7.68
C PRO A 19 0.23 -16.09 -7.32
N ALA A 20 0.56 -16.57 -6.11
CA ALA A 20 0.14 -17.87 -5.64
C ALA A 20 -1.40 -17.98 -5.48
N ASP A 21 -2.05 -16.92 -4.99
CA ASP A 21 -3.50 -16.87 -4.84
C ASP A 21 -4.20 -16.84 -6.20
N VAL A 22 -3.62 -16.11 -7.17
CA VAL A 22 -4.12 -16.05 -8.55
C VAL A 22 -4.09 -17.44 -9.19
N ASP A 23 -2.97 -18.15 -9.10
CA ASP A 23 -2.82 -19.50 -9.67
C ASP A 23 -3.80 -20.48 -9.03
N ALA A 24 -3.96 -20.42 -7.70
CA ALA A 24 -4.90 -21.27 -6.96
C ALA A 24 -6.35 -21.00 -7.36
N LEU A 25 -6.74 -19.73 -7.52
CA LEU A 25 -8.10 -19.34 -7.89
C LEU A 25 -8.44 -19.69 -9.34
N ALA A 26 -7.47 -19.63 -10.23
CA ALA A 26 -7.68 -19.92 -11.65
C ALA A 26 -7.50 -21.39 -12.02
N GLY A 27 -6.88 -22.19 -11.15
CA GLY A 27 -6.58 -23.60 -11.42
C GLY A 27 -5.51 -23.81 -12.50
N THR A 28 -4.75 -22.77 -12.83
CA THR A 28 -3.66 -22.80 -13.80
C THR A 28 -2.59 -21.80 -13.38
N ARG A 29 -1.35 -22.05 -13.80
CA ARG A 29 -0.22 -21.17 -13.51
C ARG A 29 -0.15 -20.05 -14.55
N PHE A 30 -0.14 -18.80 -14.10
CA PHE A 30 0.02 -17.64 -14.98
C PHE A 30 1.44 -17.05 -14.99
N ALA A 31 2.17 -17.12 -13.87
CA ALA A 31 3.52 -16.57 -13.77
C ALA A 31 4.55 -17.65 -13.44
N THR A 32 5.56 -17.80 -14.31
CA THR A 32 6.74 -18.62 -14.01
C THR A 32 7.75 -17.87 -13.15
N ASP A 33 7.92 -16.56 -13.38
CA ASP A 33 8.86 -15.71 -12.67
C ASP A 33 8.12 -14.69 -11.81
N THR A 34 7.98 -14.97 -10.50
CA THR A 34 7.42 -14.00 -9.56
C THR A 34 8.52 -13.04 -9.11
N PRO A 35 8.36 -11.71 -9.29
CA PRO A 35 9.34 -10.75 -8.82
C PRO A 35 9.44 -10.79 -7.29
N SER A 36 10.65 -10.49 -6.77
CA SER A 36 10.85 -10.39 -5.32
C SER A 36 9.93 -9.33 -4.71
N PRO A 37 9.29 -9.60 -3.56
CA PRO A 37 8.43 -8.63 -2.90
C PRO A 37 9.20 -7.36 -2.52
N ILE A 38 8.64 -6.20 -2.88
CA ILE A 38 9.08 -4.93 -2.34
C ILE A 38 8.54 -4.83 -0.91
N ARG A 39 9.42 -4.52 0.04
CA ARG A 39 9.02 -4.31 1.43
C ARG A 39 9.08 -2.83 1.77
N VAL A 40 8.14 -2.39 2.59
CA VAL A 40 8.05 -1.01 3.05
C VAL A 40 7.78 -1.01 4.57
N ALA A 41 8.46 -0.13 5.29
CA ALA A 41 8.09 0.21 6.67
C ALA A 41 7.27 1.50 6.62
N THR A 42 6.08 1.47 7.21
CA THR A 42 5.17 2.62 7.23
C THR A 42 4.98 3.13 8.65
N LEU A 43 4.75 4.44 8.78
CA LEU A 43 4.43 5.10 10.03
C LEU A 43 3.37 6.17 9.77
N ASP A 44 2.22 6.03 10.40
CA ASP A 44 1.18 7.06 10.45
C ASP A 44 1.32 7.89 11.73
N VAL A 45 1.25 9.21 11.61
CA VAL A 45 1.33 10.12 12.75
C VAL A 45 0.16 11.09 12.71
N ALA A 46 -0.64 11.06 13.77
CA ALA A 46 -1.68 12.06 14.01
C ALA A 46 -1.07 13.30 14.68
N LEU A 47 -1.39 14.47 14.14
CA LEU A 47 -0.88 15.76 14.55
C LEU A 47 -2.06 16.69 14.84
N ARG A 48 -1.92 17.52 15.88
CA ARG A 48 -2.90 18.60 16.15
C ARG A 48 -2.87 19.69 15.09
N SER A 49 -1.73 19.90 14.45
CA SER A 49 -1.54 20.83 13.34
C SER A 49 -0.24 20.50 12.59
N LEU A 50 -0.16 20.87 11.32
CA LEU A 50 1.07 20.68 10.53
C LEU A 50 2.11 21.74 10.89
N PRO A 51 3.36 21.35 11.16
CA PRO A 51 4.43 22.32 11.38
C PRO A 51 4.77 23.12 10.12
N GLN A 52 4.60 22.54 8.93
CA GLN A 52 4.71 23.22 7.63
C GLN A 52 3.51 22.89 6.73
N PRO A 53 2.43 23.69 6.78
CA PRO A 53 1.18 23.38 6.09
C PRO A 53 1.25 23.32 4.55
N ARG A 54 2.29 23.94 3.95
CA ARG A 54 2.48 23.94 2.49
C ARG A 54 3.29 22.74 1.98
N ALA A 55 3.96 22.00 2.86
CA ALA A 55 4.75 20.82 2.51
C ALA A 55 3.88 19.56 2.69
N THR A 56 3.02 19.29 1.71
CA THR A 56 2.04 18.18 1.79
C THR A 56 2.57 16.85 1.27
N VAL A 57 3.74 16.85 0.63
CA VAL A 57 4.43 15.68 0.12
C VAL A 57 5.94 15.92 0.12
N ALA A 58 6.71 14.87 0.38
CA ALA A 58 8.17 14.90 0.23
C ALA A 58 8.68 13.53 -0.20
N PHE A 59 9.77 13.55 -0.98
CA PHE A 59 10.50 12.37 -1.43
C PHE A 59 11.96 12.54 -1.02
N GLY A 60 12.54 11.50 -0.43
CA GLY A 60 13.97 11.45 -0.20
C GLY A 60 14.71 11.36 -1.54
N VAL A 61 15.65 12.26 -1.78
CA VAL A 61 16.51 12.22 -2.97
C VAL A 61 17.53 11.10 -2.85
N ASP A 62 18.23 11.05 -1.72
CA ASP A 62 19.29 10.08 -1.45
C ASP A 62 18.85 8.92 -0.54
N THR A 63 17.59 8.95 -0.07
CA THR A 63 17.04 7.97 0.87
C THR A 63 15.71 7.44 0.37
N PRO A 64 15.37 6.16 0.63
CA PRO A 64 14.18 5.53 0.09
C PRO A 64 12.93 5.89 0.90
N VAL A 65 12.79 7.17 1.28
CA VAL A 65 11.69 7.67 2.11
C VAL A 65 10.70 8.48 1.31
N TYR A 66 9.44 8.35 1.68
CA TYR A 66 8.30 9.06 1.14
C TYR A 66 7.47 9.57 2.31
N PHE A 67 6.88 10.74 2.15
CA PHE A 67 5.99 11.38 3.10
C PHE A 67 4.80 11.97 2.37
N SER A 68 3.60 11.84 2.94
CA SER A 68 2.42 12.57 2.47
C SER A 68 1.42 12.89 3.57
N VAL A 69 0.82 14.08 3.47
CA VAL A 69 -0.32 14.49 4.27
C VAL A 69 -1.62 14.03 3.59
N HIS A 70 -1.97 12.74 3.69
CA HIS A 70 -3.19 12.23 3.04
C HIS A 70 -4.48 12.90 3.56
N SER A 71 -4.46 13.39 4.80
CA SER A 71 -5.55 14.18 5.41
C SER A 71 -5.81 15.54 4.74
N ALA A 72 -4.90 16.04 3.90
CA ALA A 72 -5.13 17.28 3.15
C ALA A 72 -6.22 17.13 2.08
N ILE A 73 -6.51 15.90 1.65
CA ILE A 73 -7.48 15.59 0.58
C ILE A 73 -8.60 14.68 1.10
N ALA A 74 -8.26 13.67 1.89
CA ALA A 74 -9.22 12.70 2.41
C ALA A 74 -9.56 12.98 3.88
N LYS A 75 -10.77 12.58 4.30
CA LYS A 75 -11.23 12.69 5.70
C LYS A 75 -10.55 11.64 6.58
N LEU A 76 -9.27 11.86 6.86
CA LEU A 76 -8.41 10.96 7.65
C LEU A 76 -7.96 11.56 8.98
N ALA A 77 -8.42 12.77 9.30
CA ALA A 77 -8.20 13.43 10.59
C ALA A 77 -9.47 14.22 10.99
N PRO A 78 -9.68 14.48 12.29
CA PRO A 78 -10.70 15.43 12.74
C PRO A 78 -10.44 16.85 12.19
N ASP A 79 -11.47 17.68 12.20
CA ASP A 79 -11.36 19.08 11.78
C ASP A 79 -10.25 19.81 12.56
N GLY A 80 -9.38 20.49 11.81
CA GLY A 80 -8.21 21.19 12.36
C GLY A 80 -7.01 20.29 12.66
N GLY A 81 -7.17 18.97 12.71
CA GLY A 81 -6.08 18.00 12.84
C GLY A 81 -5.46 17.62 11.50
N ALA A 82 -4.34 16.88 11.55
CA ALA A 82 -3.70 16.32 10.37
C ALA A 82 -3.19 14.90 10.64
N MET A 83 -3.22 14.06 9.61
CA MET A 83 -2.53 12.78 9.56
C MET A 83 -1.48 12.80 8.45
N ILE A 84 -0.28 12.38 8.81
CA ILE A 84 0.83 12.14 7.89
C ILE A 84 1.09 10.65 7.77
N HIS A 85 1.44 10.21 6.57
CA HIS A 85 1.92 8.86 6.28
C HIS A 85 3.38 8.94 5.83
N VAL A 86 4.24 8.18 6.47
CA VAL A 86 5.66 8.07 6.13
C VAL A 86 5.95 6.64 5.70
N SER A 87 6.65 6.48 4.59
CA SER A 87 7.05 5.18 4.07
C SER A 87 8.55 5.14 3.85
N LYS A 88 9.22 4.07 4.29
CA LYS A 88 10.60 3.75 3.96
C LYS A 88 10.63 2.46 3.16
N TYR A 89 10.94 2.55 1.87
CA TYR A 89 11.14 1.38 1.02
C TYR A 89 12.44 0.68 1.42
N MET A 90 12.37 -0.63 1.60
CA MET A 90 13.53 -1.44 1.99
C MET A 90 14.16 -2.05 0.74
N TRP A 91 15.46 -1.83 0.57
CA TRP A 91 16.21 -2.50 -0.49
C TRP A 91 16.31 -4.00 -0.18
N PRO A 92 16.20 -4.89 -1.18
CA PRO A 92 16.49 -6.30 -0.99
C PRO A 92 17.90 -6.48 -0.38
N GLY A 93 17.97 -7.06 0.83
CA GLY A 93 19.23 -7.29 1.54
C GLY A 93 19.71 -6.16 2.48
N ALA A 94 19.02 -5.03 2.55
CA ALA A 94 19.30 -4.03 3.58
C ALA A 94 18.96 -4.59 4.98
N ARG A 95 19.94 -4.60 5.89
CA ARG A 95 19.71 -4.98 7.29
C ARG A 95 18.83 -3.92 7.99
N ARG A 96 18.01 -4.39 8.93
CA ARG A 96 17.08 -3.59 9.73
C ARG A 96 17.78 -2.46 10.47
#